data_AF-A0A956UWV7-F1
#
_entry.id   AF-A0A956UWV7-F1
#
_cell.length_a   1.000
_cell.length_b   1.000
_cell.length_c   1.000
_cell.angle_alpha   90.00
_cell.angle_beta   90.00
_cell.angle_gamma   90.00
#
_symmetry.space_group_name_H-M   'P 1'
#
loop_
_entity.id
_entity.type
_entity.pdbx_description
1 polymer ?
#
loop_
_entity_poly.entity_id
_entity_poly.type
_entity_poly.pdbx_seq_one_letter_code
_entity_poly.pdbx_strand_id
1 'polypeptide(L)'
;MSHHHHEHDHDVATRDLTPEELAAEQEGIAREIGGELTEAFVGYVLGQIDFEDLTFGVFEALSDLSVVASGEYELEPVDEDEE
;
A
#
# COMPACT_ATOMS: atom_id res chain seq x y z
N MET A 1 17.93 -9.68 -37.33
CA MET A 1 16.84 -9.62 -36.33
C MET A 1 17.48 -9.14 -35.05
N SER A 2 17.33 -7.86 -34.73
CA SER A 2 17.95 -7.27 -33.54
C SER A 2 17.04 -7.52 -32.35
N HIS A 3 17.51 -8.29 -31.38
CA HIS A 3 16.89 -8.34 -30.06
C HIS A 3 17.14 -7.01 -29.36
N HIS A 4 16.09 -6.21 -29.20
CA HIS A 4 16.09 -5.10 -28.24
C HIS A 4 16.09 -5.72 -26.84
N HIS A 5 17.25 -5.66 -26.19
CA HIS A 5 17.36 -5.83 -24.74
C HIS A 5 16.84 -4.52 -24.14
N HIS A 6 15.62 -4.52 -23.62
CA HIS A 6 15.14 -3.43 -22.77
C HIS A 6 15.84 -3.63 -21.42
N GLU A 7 16.99 -2.98 -21.24
CA GLU A 7 17.45 -2.63 -19.91
C GLU A 7 16.43 -1.61 -19.38
N HIS A 8 15.46 -2.09 -18.61
CA HIS A 8 14.76 -1.22 -17.67
C HIS A 8 15.80 -0.85 -16.61
N ASP A 9 16.54 0.21 -16.89
CA ASP A 9 17.18 1.04 -15.89
C ASP A 9 16.02 1.63 -15.07
N HIS A 10 15.53 0.86 -14.09
CA HIS A 10 14.72 1.41 -13.01
C HIS A 10 15.69 2.28 -12.20
N ASP A 11 15.93 3.48 -12.71
CA ASP A 11 16.49 4.59 -11.95
C ASP A 11 15.59 4.69 -10.71
N VAL A 12 16.12 4.22 -9.57
CA VAL A 12 15.38 4.00 -8.33
C VAL A 12 15.06 5.38 -7.76
N ALA A 13 13.99 5.98 -8.26
CA ALA A 13 13.44 7.21 -7.71
C ALA A 13 12.72 6.85 -6.41
N THR A 14 13.48 6.66 -5.33
CA THR A 14 12.93 6.94 -4.00
C THR A 14 12.42 8.37 -4.09
N ARG A 15 11.09 8.59 -4.10
CA ARG A 15 10.55 9.95 -4.04
C ARG A 15 11.23 10.62 -2.85
N ASP A 16 12.03 11.65 -3.12
CA ASP A 16 12.83 12.35 -2.12
C ASP A 16 11.86 13.24 -1.32
N LEU A 17 11.03 12.59 -0.50
CA LEU A 17 10.01 13.25 0.31
C LEU A 17 10.69 13.97 1.46
N THR A 18 10.23 15.19 1.73
CA THR A 18 10.57 15.85 2.99
C THR A 18 9.98 15.04 4.17
N PRO A 19 10.51 15.19 5.39
CA PRO A 19 9.95 14.52 6.56
C PRO A 19 8.46 14.81 6.80
N GLU A 20 7.98 15.99 6.39
CA GLU A 20 6.57 16.38 6.49
C GLU A 20 5.72 15.67 5.44
N GLU A 21 6.19 15.59 4.20
CA GLU A 21 5.50 14.84 3.14
C GLU A 21 5.47 13.34 3.43
N LEU A 22 6.55 12.77 3.96
CA LEU A 22 6.60 11.38 4.39
C LEU A 22 5.60 11.10 5.52
N ALA A 23 5.49 11.99 6.50
CA ALA A 23 4.52 11.84 7.59
C ALA A 23 3.07 11.94 7.10
N ALA A 24 2.78 12.88 6.20
CA ALA A 24 1.46 13.01 5.58
C ALA A 24 1.10 11.78 4.73
N GLU A 25 2.07 11.23 4.00
CA GLU A 25 1.92 10.00 3.21
C GLU A 25 1.62 8.80 4.11
N GLN A 26 2.43 8.57 5.16
CA GLN A 26 2.21 7.50 6.13
C GLN A 26 0.84 7.61 6.81
N GLU A 27 0.40 8.84 7.12
CA GLU A 27 -0.94 9.07 7.65
C GLU A 27 -2.03 8.72 6.62
N GLY A 28 -1.83 9.06 5.35
CA GLY A 28 -2.73 8.71 4.25
C GLY A 28 -2.92 7.20 4.12
N ILE A 29 -1.82 6.46 4.01
CA ILE A 29 -1.83 5.00 3.91
C ILE A 29 -2.49 4.37 5.16
N ALA A 30 -2.15 4.86 6.36
CA ALA A 30 -2.75 4.33 7.59
C ALA A 30 -4.27 4.55 7.65
N ARG A 31 -4.77 5.67 7.11
CA ARG A 31 -6.20 5.97 7.03
C ARG A 31 -6.91 5.09 6.00
N GLU A 32 -6.28 4.83 4.86
CA GLU A 32 -6.80 3.93 3.82
C GLU A 32 -6.97 2.52 4.36
N ILE A 33 -5.89 1.94 4.91
CA ILE A 33 -5.93 0.60 5.55
C ILE A 33 -6.99 0.55 6.66
N GLY A 34 -7.09 1.60 7.48
CA GLY A 34 -8.12 1.69 8.52
C GLY A 34 -9.56 1.72 7.96
N GLY A 35 -9.76 2.33 6.79
CA GLY A 35 -11.02 2.31 6.05
C GLY A 35 -11.38 0.90 5.59
N GLU A 36 -10.45 0.21 4.94
CA GLU A 36 -10.64 -1.17 4.47
C GLU A 36 -10.96 -2.13 5.62
N LEU A 37 -10.25 -2.02 6.74
CA LEU A 37 -10.55 -2.80 7.94
C LEU A 37 -11.94 -2.52 8.51
N THR A 38 -12.38 -1.25 8.44
CA THR A 38 -13.73 -0.89 8.88
C THR A 38 -14.79 -1.59 8.01
N GLU A 39 -14.59 -1.62 6.69
CA GLU A 39 -15.48 -2.33 5.77
C GLU A 39 -15.46 -3.84 6.02
N ALA A 40 -14.29 -4.42 6.24
CA ALA A 40 -14.15 -5.85 6.56
C ALA A 40 -14.89 -6.22 7.86
N PHE A 41 -14.77 -5.40 8.91
CA PHE A 41 -15.50 -5.61 10.17
C PHE A 41 -17.02 -5.51 9.98
N VAL A 42 -17.49 -4.54 9.19
CA VAL A 42 -18.91 -4.42 8.85
C VAL A 42 -19.37 -5.65 8.07
N GLY A 43 -18.59 -6.10 7.09
CA GLY A 43 -18.87 -7.31 6.31
C GLY A 43 -19.00 -8.56 7.17
N TYR A 44 -18.12 -8.74 8.16
CA TYR A 44 -18.21 -9.83 9.12
C TYR A 44 -19.50 -9.78 9.96
N VAL A 45 -19.85 -8.61 10.50
CA VAL A 45 -21.09 -8.43 11.28
C VAL A 45 -22.34 -8.71 10.45
N LEU A 46 -22.32 -8.37 9.16
CA LEU A 46 -23.40 -8.64 8.22
C LEU A 46 -23.40 -10.09 7.69
N GLY A 47 -22.42 -10.91 8.07
CA GLY A 47 -22.28 -12.31 7.62
C GLY A 47 -21.82 -12.45 6.16
N GLN A 48 -21.17 -11.43 5.62
CA GLN A 48 -20.64 -11.40 4.25
C GLN A 48 -19.19 -11.91 4.17
N ILE A 49 -18.45 -11.79 5.27
CA ILE A 49 -17.07 -12.26 5.45
C ILE A 49 -17.08 -13.23 6.62
N ASP A 50 -16.36 -14.34 6.52
CA ASP A 50 -16.24 -15.28 7.63
C ASP A 50 -15.10 -14.91 8.60
N PHE A 51 -14.97 -15.68 9.67
CA PHE A 51 -13.95 -15.39 10.69
C PHE A 51 -12.52 -15.61 10.17
N GLU A 52 -12.32 -16.59 9.29
CA GLU A 52 -11.00 -16.94 8.77
C GLU A 52 -10.52 -15.84 7.83
N ASP A 53 -11.36 -15.45 6.87
CA ASP A 53 -11.10 -14.36 5.93
C ASP A 53 -10.83 -13.04 6.65
N LEU A 54 -11.64 -12.70 7.66
CA LEU A 54 -11.41 -11.49 8.44
C LEU A 54 -10.07 -11.53 9.17
N THR A 55 -9.72 -12.67 9.77
CA THR A 55 -8.47 -12.80 10.54
C THR A 55 -7.25 -12.65 9.65
N PHE A 56 -7.27 -13.23 8.45
CA PHE A 56 -6.20 -13.05 7.47
C PHE A 56 -6.10 -11.61 7.00
N GLY A 57 -7.22 -11.00 6.59
CA GLY A 57 -7.21 -9.59 6.14
C GLY A 57 -6.72 -8.62 7.23
N VAL A 58 -7.12 -8.84 8.49
CA VAL A 58 -6.61 -8.05 9.62
C VAL A 58 -5.10 -8.24 9.81
N PHE A 59 -4.61 -9.48 9.69
CA PHE A 59 -3.18 -9.75 9.84
C PHE A 59 -2.35 -9.10 8.72
N GLU A 60 -2.83 -9.15 7.48
CA GLU A 60 -2.18 -8.50 6.32
C GLU A 60 -2.14 -6.98 6.53
N ALA A 61 -3.27 -6.35 6.81
CA ALA A 61 -3.35 -4.91 7.08
C ALA A 61 -2.43 -4.44 8.23
N LEU A 62 -2.33 -5.22 9.32
CA LEU A 62 -1.41 -4.90 10.41
C LEU A 62 0.07 -5.10 10.03
N SER A 63 0.36 -6.06 9.16
CA SER A 63 1.70 -6.27 8.62
C SER A 63 2.10 -5.11 7.71
N ASP A 64 1.18 -4.64 6.87
CA ASP A 64 1.38 -3.48 6.00
C ASP A 64 1.62 -2.21 6.81
N LEU A 65 0.81 -1.97 7.85
CA LEU A 65 1.03 -0.86 8.78
C LEU A 65 2.41 -0.94 9.46
N SER A 66 2.90 -2.14 9.76
CA SER A 66 4.24 -2.30 10.33
C SER A 66 5.34 -1.90 9.35
N VAL A 67 5.16 -2.18 8.06
CA VAL A 67 6.08 -1.79 6.98
C VAL A 67 6.02 -0.28 6.73
N VAL A 68 4.82 0.31 6.72
CA VAL A 68 4.64 1.76 6.62
C VAL A 68 5.32 2.48 7.79
N ALA A 69 5.14 1.97 9.01
CA ALA A 69 5.73 2.54 10.22
C ALA A 69 7.27 2.41 10.26
N SER A 70 7.86 1.39 9.64
CA SER A 70 9.31 1.27 9.55
C SER A 70 9.92 2.23 8.51
N GLY A 71 9.11 2.71 7.57
CA GLY A 71 9.57 3.52 6.44
C GLY A 71 10.33 2.69 5.39
N GLU A 72 10.29 1.36 5.49
CA GLU A 72 10.98 0.43 4.58
C GLU A 72 10.04 -0.05 3.45
N TYR A 73 9.30 0.87 2.83
CA TYR A 73 8.43 0.59 1.69
C TYR A 73 8.83 1.40 0.47
N GLU A 74 8.72 0.77 -0.70
CA GLU A 74 8.94 1.43 -1.99
C GLU A 74 7.59 1.96 -2.49
N LEU A 75 7.55 3.25 -2.81
CA LEU A 75 6.40 3.86 -3.45
C LEU A 75 6.51 3.62 -4.96
N GLU A 76 5.49 3.00 -5.57
CA GLU A 76 5.37 3.06 -7.02
C GLU A 76 5.09 4.52 -7.44
N PRO A 77 5.77 5.04 -8.47
CA PRO A 77 5.41 6.32 -9.03
C PRO A 77 3.96 6.23 -9.52
N VAL A 78 3.12 7.15 -9.07
CA VAL A 78 1.81 7.34 -9.68
C VAL A 78 2.12 7.87 -11.09
N ASP A 79 2.04 7.02 -12.10
CA ASP A 79 2.08 7.46 -13.49
C ASP A 79 0.87 8.39 -13.69
N GLU A 80 1.09 9.71 -13.61
CA GLU A 80 0.07 10.74 -13.87
C GLU A 80 -0.30 10.82 -15.37
N ASP A 81 -0.03 9.78 -16.16
CA ASP A 81 -0.19 9.72 -17.62
C ASP A 81 -1.24 8.67 -18.07
N GLU A 82 -2.37 8.56 -17.37
CA GLU A 82 -3.60 7.98 -17.95
C GLU A 82 -4.63 9.10 -18.19
N GLU A 83 -4.46 9.82 -19.31
CA GLU A 83 -5.50 10.68 -19.94
C GLU A 83 -6.61 9.85 -20.62
#